data_AF-O17375-F1
#
_entry.id   AF-O17375-F1
#
_cell.length_a   1.000
_cell.length_b   1.000
_cell.length_c   1.000
_cell.angle_alpha   90.00
_cell.angle_beta   90.00
_cell.angle_gamma   90.00
#
_symmetry.space_group_name_H-M   'P 1'
#
loop_
_entity.id
_entity.type
_entity.pdbx_description
1 polymer ?
#
loop_
_entity_poly.entity_id
_entity_poly.type
_entity_poly.pdbx_seq_one_letter_code
_entity_poly.pdbx_strand_id
1 'polypeptide(L)'
;MKILFNSIALVVLATIVQAEFSDSFRNYFAGQPELLKVLSRNDLFGAIGSFGGGRHVGGTQTRRVPLIIVHGGGLSAQQYIKYKDEFIKRGYSAETVYATSWGIPAHTYEPNLEMTCEYVKQIRKLIIAVSKFTNNRVNIVAYGTGSPIARKAVIGGNCVDTNEDLGVPLTASVRAFVSVRDHSSSNSNSKFIFSGQNGGILCDPSGDKRATCLNMDIGLNCGSKFIRDINAIDKRVALFHIDSIVPLLLQKTSCGSDPYTIPYSKVYEYDFNGVEQNVNRVVEILKK
;
A
#
# COMPACT_ATOMS: atom_id res chain seq x y z
N MET A 1 66.68 9.67 1.40
CA MET A 1 66.65 8.92 0.11
C MET A 1 66.10 7.53 0.41
N LYS A 2 65.09 7.05 -0.35
CA LYS A 2 64.17 5.90 -0.10
C LYS A 2 62.95 6.25 0.76
N ILE A 3 61.93 6.88 0.17
CA ILE A 3 60.84 6.34 -0.68
C ILE A 3 59.65 5.87 0.18
N LEU A 4 58.64 6.74 0.17
CA LEU A 4 57.20 6.56 0.37
C LEU A 4 56.68 5.13 0.29
N PHE A 5 56.01 4.68 1.36
CA PHE A 5 55.09 3.54 1.32
C PHE A 5 53.66 4.04 1.10
N ASN A 6 53.08 3.56 0.00
CA ASN A 6 51.72 3.78 -0.45
C ASN A 6 50.67 3.50 0.63
N SER A 7 49.91 4.53 1.02
CA SER A 7 48.62 4.37 1.68
C SER A 7 47.53 4.23 0.61
N ILE A 8 47.20 2.98 0.27
CA ILE A 8 45.97 2.65 -0.45
C ILE A 8 44.84 2.79 0.57
N ALA A 9 44.29 3.99 0.69
CA ALA A 9 43.06 4.23 1.43
C ALA A 9 41.89 3.69 0.61
N LEU A 10 41.33 2.59 1.10
CA LEU A 10 40.15 1.91 0.61
C LEU A 10 38.92 2.82 0.82
N VAL A 11 38.62 3.70 -0.14
CA VAL A 11 37.36 4.46 -0.14
C VAL A 11 36.25 3.56 -0.65
N VAL A 12 35.69 2.75 0.25
CA VAL A 12 34.35 2.17 0.05
C VAL A 12 33.36 3.28 0.36
N LEU A 13 33.02 4.06 -0.67
CA LEU A 13 31.87 4.96 -0.62
C LEU A 13 30.61 4.08 -0.59
N ALA A 14 30.21 3.68 0.62
CA ALA A 14 28.88 3.17 0.88
C ALA A 14 27.90 4.36 0.77
N THR A 15 27.57 4.78 -0.45
CA THR A 15 26.35 5.56 -0.68
C THR A 15 25.20 4.58 -0.52
N ILE A 16 24.77 4.42 0.73
CA ILE A 16 23.47 3.86 1.09
C ILE A 16 22.45 4.81 0.46
N VAL A 17 22.01 4.50 -0.76
CA VAL A 17 21.04 5.29 -1.50
C VAL A 17 19.75 5.31 -0.67
N GLN A 18 19.37 6.51 -0.23
CA GLN A 18 18.25 6.82 0.65
C GLN A 18 16.91 6.31 0.09
N ALA A 19 16.57 5.06 0.40
CA ALA A 19 15.19 4.60 0.48
C ALA A 19 14.67 4.86 1.91
N GLU A 20 14.66 6.14 2.31
CA GLU A 20 14.13 6.54 3.61
C GLU A 20 13.27 7.79 3.48
N PHE A 21 12.31 7.96 4.38
CA PHE A 21 11.64 9.25 4.57
C PHE A 21 12.67 10.37 4.75
N SER A 22 12.40 11.54 4.17
CA SER A 22 13.34 12.66 4.21
C SER A 22 13.67 13.14 5.63
N ASP A 23 14.79 13.85 5.79
CA ASP A 23 15.15 14.49 7.05
C ASP A 23 14.02 15.35 7.62
N SER A 24 13.30 16.07 6.77
CA SER A 24 12.17 16.89 7.23
C SER A 24 11.06 16.06 7.88
N PHE A 25 10.72 14.92 7.27
CA PHE A 25 9.74 13.99 7.84
C PHE A 25 10.23 13.40 9.17
N ARG A 26 11.50 12.97 9.22
CA ARG A 26 12.11 12.43 10.44
C ARG A 26 12.16 13.46 11.56
N ASN A 27 12.54 14.69 11.26
CA ASN A 27 12.62 15.78 12.22
C ASN A 27 11.23 16.15 12.78
N TYR A 28 10.19 16.17 11.94
CA TYR A 28 8.83 16.42 12.40
C TYR A 28 8.33 15.37 13.41
N PHE A 29 8.73 14.11 13.23
CA PHE A 29 8.38 13.01 14.15
C PHE A 29 9.52 12.61 15.10
N ALA A 30 10.51 13.47 15.34
CA ALA A 30 11.67 13.15 16.18
C ALA A 30 11.28 12.72 17.61
N GLY A 31 10.19 13.28 18.15
CA GLY A 31 9.63 12.88 19.45
C GLY A 31 8.86 11.55 19.45
N GLN A 32 8.79 10.84 18.33
CA GLN A 32 8.08 9.56 18.16
C GLN A 32 8.99 8.52 17.49
N PRO A 33 10.10 8.10 18.14
CA PRO A 33 11.10 7.21 17.54
C PRO A 33 10.53 5.85 17.11
N GLU A 34 9.60 5.28 17.88
CA GLU A 34 8.94 4.02 17.52
C GLU A 34 8.08 4.14 16.26
N LEU A 35 7.42 5.28 16.05
CA LEU A 35 6.69 5.54 14.81
C LEU A 35 7.66 5.58 13.61
N LEU A 36 8.77 6.30 13.76
CA LEU A 36 9.79 6.39 12.71
C LEU A 36 10.40 5.03 12.39
N LYS A 37 10.76 4.23 13.40
CA LYS A 37 11.29 2.88 13.21
C LYS A 37 10.31 1.99 12.44
N VAL A 38 9.05 1.97 12.87
CA VAL A 38 7.98 1.18 12.24
C VAL A 38 7.78 1.64 10.80
N LEU A 39 7.69 2.95 10.54
CA LEU A 39 7.42 3.46 9.20
C LEU A 39 8.63 3.29 8.26
N SER A 40 9.85 3.60 8.69
CA SER A 40 11.02 3.57 7.81
C SER A 40 11.36 2.16 7.31
N ARG A 41 11.04 1.12 8.11
CA ARG A 41 11.34 -0.28 7.81
C ARG A 41 12.81 -0.56 7.52
N ASN A 42 13.67 0.07 8.34
CA ASN A 42 15.13 -0.10 8.28
C ASN A 42 15.58 -1.52 8.68
N ASP A 43 14.66 -2.36 9.20
CA ASP A 43 14.84 -3.80 9.45
C ASP A 43 14.93 -4.63 8.16
N LEU A 44 14.39 -4.13 7.05
CA LEU A 44 14.47 -4.80 5.77
C LEU A 44 15.86 -4.56 5.17
N PHE A 45 16.69 -5.60 5.12
CA PHE A 45 18.02 -5.52 4.53
C PHE A 45 17.97 -5.07 3.06
N GLY A 46 18.84 -4.13 2.70
CA GLY A 46 18.96 -3.57 1.35
C GLY A 46 18.05 -2.36 1.10
N ALA A 47 18.03 -1.88 -0.14
CA ALA A 47 17.15 -0.79 -0.56
C ALA A 47 15.70 -1.32 -0.73
N ILE A 48 15.06 -1.72 0.38
CA ILE A 48 13.68 -2.26 0.43
C ILE A 48 12.79 -1.35 1.32
N GLY A 49 13.35 -0.23 1.78
CA GLY A 49 12.74 0.69 2.71
C GLY A 49 11.58 1.51 2.16
N SER A 50 11.14 2.44 3.00
CA SER A 50 10.00 3.33 2.77
C SER A 50 10.45 4.67 2.20
N PHE A 51 9.56 5.43 1.56
CA PHE A 51 9.91 6.73 0.99
C PHE A 51 8.83 7.79 1.21
N GLY A 52 9.25 9.06 1.19
CA GLY A 52 8.35 10.22 1.19
C GLY A 52 8.97 11.43 1.88
N GLY A 53 8.19 12.50 2.02
CA GLY A 53 8.53 13.69 2.79
C GLY A 53 9.17 14.81 1.97
N GLY A 54 10.12 14.48 1.08
CA GLY A 54 10.82 15.46 0.24
C GLY A 54 11.38 16.63 1.07
N ARG A 55 11.28 17.86 0.56
CA ARG A 55 11.68 19.09 1.29
C ARG A 55 10.49 19.78 1.99
N HIS A 56 9.38 19.06 2.17
CA HIS A 56 8.17 19.63 2.75
C HIS A 56 8.39 20.06 4.20
N VAL A 57 7.84 21.19 4.63
CA VAL A 57 7.89 21.64 6.02
C VAL A 57 6.76 20.99 6.80
N GLY A 58 7.09 20.10 7.73
CA GLY A 58 6.09 19.34 8.50
C GLY A 58 5.09 20.23 9.23
N GLY A 59 3.81 19.83 9.20
CA GLY A 59 2.68 20.55 9.78
C GLY A 59 2.11 21.66 8.90
N THR A 60 2.71 21.94 7.74
CA THR A 60 2.17 22.89 6.75
C THR A 60 1.35 22.17 5.69
N GLN A 61 0.40 22.85 5.05
CA GLN A 61 -0.42 22.22 4.02
C GLN A 61 0.37 22.05 2.71
N THR A 62 0.43 20.84 2.16
CA THR A 62 1.00 20.62 0.81
C THR A 62 0.13 21.23 -0.29
N ARG A 63 0.75 21.73 -1.37
CA ARG A 63 0.04 22.30 -2.53
C ARG A 63 -0.89 21.31 -3.25
N ARG A 64 -0.56 20.02 -3.18
CA ARG A 64 -1.34 18.93 -3.75
C ARG A 64 -1.65 17.92 -2.64
N VAL A 65 -2.81 17.28 -2.73
CA VAL A 65 -3.20 16.18 -1.84
C VAL A 65 -2.14 15.08 -1.95
N PRO A 66 -1.43 14.74 -0.85
CA PRO A 66 -0.42 13.68 -0.85
C PRO A 66 -1.04 12.33 -1.23
N LEU A 67 -0.21 11.49 -1.82
CA LEU A 67 -0.55 10.18 -2.33
C LEU A 67 0.26 9.13 -1.59
N ILE A 68 -0.42 8.12 -1.07
CA ILE A 68 0.15 6.96 -0.41
C ILE A 68 0.00 5.76 -1.35
N ILE A 69 1.13 5.17 -1.72
CA ILE A 69 1.18 3.91 -2.46
C ILE A 69 1.21 2.77 -1.45
N VAL A 70 0.29 1.82 -1.57
CA VAL A 70 0.30 0.57 -0.82
C VAL A 70 0.59 -0.56 -1.79
N HIS A 71 1.77 -1.15 -1.68
CA HIS A 71 2.26 -2.19 -2.57
C HIS A 71 1.45 -3.50 -2.45
N GLY A 72 1.55 -4.38 -3.43
CA GLY A 72 1.07 -5.76 -3.35
C GLY A 72 1.98 -6.68 -2.53
N GLY A 73 1.47 -7.85 -2.15
CA GLY A 73 2.18 -8.85 -1.35
C GLY A 73 3.36 -9.46 -2.12
N GLY A 74 4.39 -9.86 -1.39
CA GLY A 74 5.65 -10.30 -2.01
C GLY A 74 6.53 -9.16 -2.52
N LEU A 75 6.07 -7.91 -2.40
CA LEU A 75 6.79 -6.71 -2.79
C LEU A 75 7.05 -5.79 -1.58
N SER A 76 7.70 -4.67 -1.84
CA SER A 76 8.05 -3.63 -0.87
C SER A 76 7.73 -2.24 -1.41
N ALA A 77 7.74 -1.24 -0.54
CA ALA A 77 7.60 0.16 -0.94
C ALA A 77 8.67 0.55 -1.98
N GLN A 78 9.94 0.23 -1.75
CA GLN A 78 11.00 0.62 -2.69
C GLN A 78 10.85 0.01 -4.09
N GLN A 79 10.25 -1.17 -4.23
CA GLN A 79 9.94 -1.73 -5.56
C GLN A 79 8.92 -0.89 -6.35
N TYR A 80 8.15 -0.03 -5.67
CA TYR A 80 7.24 0.94 -6.27
C TYR A 80 7.90 2.29 -6.56
N ILE A 81 9.23 2.42 -6.49
CA ILE A 81 9.93 3.68 -6.82
C ILE A 81 9.63 4.15 -8.25
N LYS A 82 9.49 3.21 -9.21
CA LYS A 82 9.10 3.54 -10.59
C LYS A 82 7.70 4.18 -10.64
N TYR A 83 6.78 3.75 -9.79
CA TYR A 83 5.44 4.38 -9.71
C TYR A 83 5.56 5.80 -9.16
N LYS A 84 6.37 6.02 -8.12
CA LYS A 84 6.66 7.37 -7.60
C LYS A 84 7.20 8.28 -8.71
N ASP A 85 8.17 7.81 -9.49
CA ASP A 85 8.77 8.60 -10.57
C ASP A 85 7.73 8.95 -11.65
N GLU A 86 6.86 7.99 -12.01
CA GLU A 86 5.75 8.24 -12.93
C GLU A 86 4.72 9.24 -12.37
N PHE A 87 4.43 9.22 -11.06
CA PHE A 87 3.58 10.25 -10.44
C PHE A 87 4.24 11.63 -10.49
N ILE A 88 5.56 11.71 -10.23
CA ILE A 88 6.31 12.96 -10.29
C ILE A 88 6.25 13.58 -11.69
N LYS A 89 6.42 12.77 -12.74
CA LYS A 89 6.26 13.20 -14.15
C LYS A 89 4.88 13.82 -14.44
N ARG A 90 3.87 13.56 -13.60
CA ARG A 90 2.48 14.04 -13.73
C ARG A 90 2.10 15.12 -12.71
N GLY A 91 3.11 15.84 -12.22
CA GLY A 91 2.93 16.99 -11.33
C GLY A 91 2.67 16.64 -9.88
N TYR A 92 3.00 15.43 -9.45
CA TYR A 92 3.32 15.18 -8.04
C TYR A 92 4.80 15.56 -7.79
N SER A 93 5.23 15.49 -6.54
CA SER A 93 6.60 15.76 -6.11
C SER A 93 7.04 14.74 -5.07
N ALA A 94 8.33 14.70 -4.75
CA ALA A 94 8.83 13.87 -3.65
C ALA A 94 8.20 14.20 -2.28
N GLU A 95 7.60 15.39 -2.14
CA GLU A 95 6.87 15.86 -0.95
C GLU A 95 5.44 15.31 -0.87
N THR A 96 4.91 14.77 -1.96
CA THR A 96 3.50 14.38 -2.08
C THR A 96 3.32 12.91 -2.45
N VAL A 97 4.39 12.11 -2.53
CA VAL A 97 4.29 10.66 -2.81
C VAL A 97 5.02 9.88 -1.72
N TYR A 98 4.27 9.02 -1.04
CA TYR A 98 4.70 8.27 0.14
C TYR A 98 4.43 6.79 -0.04
N ALA A 99 5.27 5.94 0.55
CA ALA A 99 5.01 4.51 0.68
C ALA A 99 5.75 3.95 1.89
N THR A 100 5.19 2.91 2.49
CA THR A 100 5.88 2.10 3.51
C THR A 100 5.71 0.63 3.20
N SER A 101 6.73 -0.17 3.55
CA SER A 101 6.67 -1.62 3.40
C SER A 101 5.80 -2.23 4.51
N TRP A 102 4.82 -3.05 4.14
CA TRP A 102 4.03 -3.83 5.09
C TRP A 102 4.48 -5.30 5.04
N GLY A 103 4.84 -5.85 6.21
CA GLY A 103 5.41 -7.19 6.34
C GLY A 103 6.80 -7.35 5.71
N ILE A 104 7.28 -8.59 5.66
CA ILE A 104 8.53 -8.94 4.98
C ILE A 104 8.15 -9.55 3.62
N PRO A 105 8.68 -9.08 2.48
CA PRO A 105 8.29 -9.58 1.15
C PRO A 105 8.33 -11.11 1.04
N ALA A 106 9.37 -11.75 1.60
CA ALA A 106 9.52 -13.21 1.60
C ALA A 106 8.46 -13.95 2.44
N HIS A 107 7.67 -13.27 3.27
CA HIS A 107 6.59 -13.87 4.07
C HIS A 107 5.20 -13.44 3.60
N THR A 108 5.11 -12.38 2.79
CA THR A 108 3.84 -11.83 2.30
C THR A 108 3.52 -12.26 0.87
N TYR A 109 4.21 -13.28 0.34
CA TYR A 109 3.91 -13.86 -0.95
C TYR A 109 2.80 -14.92 -0.85
N GLU A 110 1.92 -14.99 -1.84
CA GLU A 110 1.03 -16.14 -2.00
C GLU A 110 1.86 -17.39 -2.28
N PRO A 111 1.58 -18.55 -1.67
CA PRO A 111 0.29 -18.96 -1.10
C PRO A 111 0.10 -18.72 0.41
N ASN A 112 1.08 -18.15 1.09
CA ASN A 112 1.17 -18.12 2.55
C ASN A 112 0.72 -16.79 3.17
N LEU A 113 0.29 -15.84 2.34
CA LEU A 113 -0.11 -14.52 2.79
C LEU A 113 -1.38 -14.56 3.64
N GLU A 114 -1.31 -13.98 4.83
CA GLU A 114 -2.40 -13.76 5.76
C GLU A 114 -2.53 -12.26 6.09
N MET A 115 -3.75 -11.77 6.30
CA MET A 115 -4.06 -10.36 6.51
C MET A 115 -3.97 -9.96 7.99
N THR A 116 -2.77 -10.01 8.56
CA THR A 116 -2.55 -9.77 9.99
C THR A 116 -2.82 -8.32 10.40
N CYS A 117 -3.17 -8.12 11.68
CA CYS A 117 -3.34 -6.79 12.27
C CYS A 117 -2.09 -5.92 12.15
N GLU A 118 -0.91 -6.54 12.21
CA GLU A 118 0.37 -5.84 12.08
C GLU A 118 0.47 -5.09 10.75
N TYR A 119 0.11 -5.75 9.63
CA TYR A 119 0.16 -5.15 8.30
C TYR A 119 -0.84 -3.99 8.17
N VAL A 120 -2.02 -4.15 8.77
CA VAL A 120 -3.05 -3.11 8.83
C VAL A 120 -2.57 -1.90 9.64
N LYS A 121 -1.99 -2.13 10.82
CA LYS A 121 -1.47 -1.08 11.70
C LYS A 121 -0.33 -0.32 11.03
N GLN A 122 0.53 -1.00 10.28
CA GLN A 122 1.60 -0.37 9.50
C GLN A 122 1.05 0.70 8.54
N ILE A 123 0.09 0.32 7.71
CA ILE A 123 -0.52 1.23 6.72
C ILE A 123 -1.35 2.32 7.41
N ARG A 124 -2.07 1.98 8.47
CA ARG A 124 -2.85 2.96 9.25
C ARG A 124 -1.96 4.03 9.86
N LYS A 125 -0.82 3.65 10.45
CA LYS A 125 0.18 4.59 10.97
C LYS A 125 0.71 5.52 9.88
N LEU A 126 0.99 5.00 8.67
CA LEU A 126 1.43 5.83 7.57
C LEU A 126 0.36 6.86 7.16
N ILE A 127 -0.90 6.45 7.01
CA ILE A 127 -2.01 7.35 6.63
C ILE A 127 -2.11 8.51 7.62
N ILE A 128 -2.09 8.22 8.93
CA ILE A 128 -2.17 9.24 9.99
C ILE A 128 -0.93 10.15 9.96
N ALA A 129 0.26 9.55 9.84
CA ALA A 129 1.51 10.30 9.85
C ALA A 129 1.61 11.26 8.65
N VAL A 130 1.29 10.79 7.44
CA VAL A 130 1.29 11.62 6.24
C VAL A 130 0.25 12.73 6.36
N SER A 131 -0.97 12.42 6.77
CA SER A 131 -2.03 13.43 6.91
C SER A 131 -1.64 14.56 7.89
N LYS A 132 -1.04 14.21 9.03
CA LYS A 132 -0.52 15.17 10.01
C LYS A 132 0.68 15.96 9.46
N PHE A 133 1.65 15.26 8.89
CA PHE A 133 2.87 15.87 8.37
C PHE A 133 2.58 16.88 7.26
N THR A 134 1.61 16.59 6.39
CA THR A 134 1.25 17.46 5.26
C THR A 134 0.07 18.39 5.55
N ASN A 135 -0.47 18.39 6.77
CA ASN A 135 -1.71 19.06 7.17
C ASN A 135 -2.80 18.99 6.07
N ASN A 136 -3.04 17.79 5.56
CA ASN A 136 -3.91 17.57 4.40
C ASN A 136 -4.56 16.18 4.47
N ARG A 137 -5.62 15.98 3.70
CA ARG A 137 -6.13 14.62 3.43
C ARG A 137 -5.15 13.87 2.54
N VAL A 138 -5.29 12.55 2.43
CA VAL A 138 -4.46 11.70 1.59
C VAL A 138 -5.28 11.01 0.50
N ASN A 139 -4.65 10.77 -0.64
CA ASN A 139 -5.09 9.80 -1.63
C ASN A 139 -4.39 8.48 -1.36
N ILE A 140 -5.11 7.37 -1.43
CA ILE A 140 -4.54 6.03 -1.29
C ILE A 140 -4.62 5.35 -2.65
N VAL A 141 -3.51 4.79 -3.11
CA VAL A 141 -3.44 3.94 -4.30
C VAL A 141 -2.89 2.59 -3.84
N ALA A 142 -3.78 1.61 -3.73
CA ALA A 142 -3.44 0.31 -3.19
C ALA A 142 -3.43 -0.74 -4.31
N TYR A 143 -2.40 -1.57 -4.34
CA TYR A 143 -2.16 -2.56 -5.39
C TYR A 143 -2.39 -3.98 -4.87
N GLY A 144 -3.20 -4.77 -5.57
CA GLY A 144 -3.41 -6.18 -5.29
C GLY A 144 -3.81 -6.45 -3.84
N THR A 145 -3.02 -7.24 -3.12
CA THR A 145 -3.27 -7.55 -1.71
C THR A 145 -3.04 -6.38 -0.76
N GLY A 146 -2.38 -5.31 -1.22
CA GLY A 146 -2.33 -4.04 -0.51
C GLY A 146 -3.71 -3.40 -0.36
N SER A 147 -4.65 -3.67 -1.28
CA SER A 147 -6.01 -3.12 -1.25
C SER A 147 -6.83 -3.54 -0.03
N PRO A 148 -7.01 -4.85 0.28
CA PRO A 148 -7.70 -5.26 1.50
C PRO A 148 -7.05 -4.71 2.78
N ILE A 149 -5.72 -4.67 2.85
CA ILE A 149 -4.96 -4.14 3.99
C ILE A 149 -5.24 -2.65 4.17
N ALA A 150 -5.08 -1.87 3.09
CA ALA A 150 -5.33 -0.43 3.11
C ALA A 150 -6.79 -0.12 3.43
N ARG A 151 -7.73 -0.89 2.88
CA ARG A 151 -9.16 -0.74 3.19
C ARG A 151 -9.42 -0.96 4.67
N LYS A 152 -8.90 -2.04 5.26
CA LYS A 152 -9.01 -2.30 6.70
C LYS A 152 -8.38 -1.18 7.53
N ALA A 153 -7.24 -0.65 7.10
CA ALA A 153 -6.56 0.46 7.75
C ALA A 153 -7.38 1.75 7.75
N VAL A 154 -8.14 2.03 6.69
CA VAL A 154 -9.02 3.21 6.62
C VAL A 154 -10.28 3.02 7.47
N ILE A 155 -11.00 1.91 7.31
CA ILE A 155 -12.28 1.70 8.00
C ILE A 155 -12.11 1.52 9.52
N GLY A 156 -10.97 1.03 9.99
CA GLY A 156 -10.71 0.85 11.42
C GLY A 156 -11.53 -0.27 12.07
N GLY A 157 -11.93 -0.04 13.33
CA GLY A 157 -12.52 -1.03 14.22
C GLY A 157 -11.53 -2.13 14.63
N ASN A 158 -12.04 -3.26 15.12
CA ASN A 158 -11.19 -4.30 15.69
C ASN A 158 -10.45 -5.10 14.60
N CYS A 159 -9.19 -5.43 14.85
CA CYS A 159 -8.45 -6.43 14.07
C CYS A 159 -9.10 -7.82 14.21
N VAL A 160 -9.10 -8.60 13.13
CA VAL A 160 -9.83 -9.88 13.07
C VAL A 160 -9.10 -11.01 13.80
N ASP A 161 -7.78 -11.01 13.74
CA ASP A 161 -6.87 -11.95 14.40
C ASP A 161 -6.64 -11.63 15.88
N THR A 162 -6.35 -10.37 16.21
CA THR A 162 -5.92 -9.98 17.58
C THR A 162 -7.00 -9.29 18.40
N ASN A 163 -8.12 -8.89 17.78
CA ASN A 163 -9.15 -8.05 18.39
C ASN A 163 -8.66 -6.68 18.90
N GLU A 164 -7.44 -6.26 18.53
CA GLU A 164 -6.93 -4.92 18.83
C GLU A 164 -7.77 -3.85 18.15
N ASP A 165 -8.11 -2.78 18.87
CA ASP A 165 -8.86 -1.66 18.32
C ASP A 165 -7.94 -0.76 17.48
N LEU A 166 -8.24 -0.66 16.18
CA LEU A 166 -7.57 0.29 15.28
C LEU A 166 -8.06 1.73 15.52
N GLY A 167 -9.23 1.90 16.15
CA GLY A 167 -9.94 3.15 16.35
C GLY A 167 -10.93 3.44 15.23
N VAL A 168 -11.49 4.66 15.27
CA VAL A 168 -12.52 5.13 14.33
C VAL A 168 -12.05 5.15 12.86
N PRO A 169 -12.97 5.14 11.87
CA PRO A 169 -12.61 5.29 10.48
C PRO A 169 -11.79 6.57 10.19
N LEU A 170 -10.79 6.47 9.32
CA LEU A 170 -9.96 7.60 8.85
C LEU A 170 -10.60 8.37 7.69
N THR A 171 -11.92 8.26 7.52
CA THR A 171 -12.67 8.88 6.43
C THR A 171 -12.43 10.39 6.31
N ALA A 172 -12.25 11.09 7.44
CA ALA A 172 -11.96 12.52 7.44
C ALA A 172 -10.54 12.87 6.91
N SER A 173 -9.60 11.93 7.01
CA SER A 173 -8.21 12.06 6.56
C SER A 173 -7.98 11.51 5.15
N VAL A 174 -8.90 10.72 4.60
CA VAL A 174 -8.77 10.12 3.26
C VAL A 174 -9.70 10.84 2.29
N ARG A 175 -9.13 11.41 1.21
CA ARG A 175 -9.91 12.05 0.16
C ARG A 175 -10.42 11.04 -0.86
N ALA A 176 -9.54 10.16 -1.33
CA ALA A 176 -9.86 9.18 -2.37
C ALA A 176 -9.09 7.88 -2.14
N PHE A 177 -9.72 6.76 -2.50
CA PHE A 177 -9.12 5.43 -2.45
C PHE A 177 -9.21 4.78 -3.83
N VAL A 178 -8.07 4.41 -4.41
CA VAL A 178 -8.00 3.72 -5.69
C VAL A 178 -7.38 2.34 -5.45
N SER A 179 -8.18 1.30 -5.66
CA SER A 179 -7.71 -0.07 -5.71
C SER A 179 -7.29 -0.40 -7.13
N VAL A 180 -6.03 -0.73 -7.30
CA VAL A 180 -5.47 -1.18 -8.57
C VAL A 180 -5.21 -2.66 -8.45
N ARG A 181 -5.69 -3.44 -9.41
CA ARG A 181 -5.33 -4.84 -9.45
C ARG A 181 -3.82 -4.98 -9.71
N ASP A 182 -3.16 -5.83 -8.95
CA ASP A 182 -1.74 -6.12 -9.17
C ASP A 182 -1.55 -7.10 -10.34
N HIS A 183 -0.57 -6.81 -11.18
CA HIS A 183 -0.04 -7.74 -12.19
C HIS A 183 1.45 -8.04 -11.94
N SER A 184 2.05 -7.45 -10.91
CA SER A 184 3.48 -7.46 -10.58
C SER A 184 3.96 -8.76 -9.92
N SER A 185 3.26 -9.89 -10.11
CA SER A 185 3.92 -11.17 -9.96
C SER A 185 4.74 -11.42 -11.22
N SER A 186 6.03 -11.14 -11.15
CA SER A 186 7.06 -11.66 -12.06
C SER A 186 7.07 -13.20 -12.15
N ASN A 187 6.20 -13.90 -11.42
CA ASN A 187 5.73 -15.24 -11.77
C ASN A 187 4.37 -15.14 -12.47
N SER A 188 4.38 -15.26 -13.79
CA SER A 188 3.24 -15.44 -14.71
C SER A 188 2.36 -16.69 -14.42
N ASN A 189 2.60 -17.37 -13.30
CA ASN A 189 1.85 -18.54 -12.85
C ASN A 189 0.88 -18.25 -11.69
N SER A 190 0.83 -17.03 -11.14
CA SER A 190 -0.25 -16.68 -10.21
C SER A 190 -1.54 -16.46 -10.99
N LYS A 191 -2.34 -17.52 -11.12
CA LYS A 191 -3.72 -17.51 -11.61
C LYS A 191 -4.65 -16.73 -10.67
N PHE A 192 -4.14 -16.09 -9.61
CA PHE A 192 -4.98 -15.47 -8.59
C PHE A 192 -5.37 -14.06 -8.96
N ILE A 193 -6.68 -13.94 -9.12
CA ILE A 193 -7.36 -12.77 -9.63
C ILE A 193 -7.81 -11.99 -8.40
N PHE A 194 -6.90 -11.19 -7.82
CA PHE A 194 -7.29 -10.25 -6.78
C PHE A 194 -8.36 -9.33 -7.33
N SER A 195 -9.55 -9.43 -6.77
CA SER A 195 -10.74 -8.87 -7.37
C SER A 195 -11.04 -7.52 -6.77
N GLY A 196 -10.27 -6.54 -7.24
CA GLY A 196 -10.49 -5.12 -6.98
C GLY A 196 -10.84 -4.83 -5.52
N GLN A 197 -11.78 -3.92 -5.33
CA GLN A 197 -12.13 -3.35 -4.03
C GLN A 197 -12.56 -4.35 -2.96
N ASN A 198 -13.12 -5.51 -3.32
CA ASN A 198 -13.61 -6.50 -2.37
C ASN A 198 -12.49 -7.30 -1.70
N GLY A 199 -11.29 -7.29 -2.30
CA GLY A 199 -10.06 -7.89 -1.76
C GLY A 199 -10.01 -9.42 -1.73
N GLY A 200 -11.17 -10.10 -1.81
CA GLY A 200 -11.22 -11.55 -1.70
C GLY A 200 -10.94 -12.30 -3.01
N ILE A 201 -10.70 -13.60 -2.87
CA ILE A 201 -10.46 -14.56 -3.95
C ILE A 201 -11.50 -15.69 -3.86
N LEU A 202 -12.01 -16.11 -5.03
CA LEU A 202 -12.78 -17.35 -5.13
C LEU A 202 -11.83 -18.52 -4.88
N CYS A 203 -12.23 -19.35 -3.93
CA CYS A 203 -11.44 -20.39 -3.33
C CYS A 203 -12.26 -21.67 -3.33
N ASP A 204 -11.68 -22.77 -3.78
CA ASP A 204 -12.28 -24.10 -3.66
C ASP A 204 -11.52 -24.88 -2.57
N PRO A 205 -12.05 -24.95 -1.34
CA PRO A 205 -11.39 -25.65 -0.24
C PRO A 205 -11.16 -27.13 -0.50
N SER A 206 -11.84 -27.75 -1.48
CA SER A 206 -11.67 -29.17 -1.80
C SER A 206 -10.37 -29.47 -2.55
N GLY A 207 -9.76 -28.46 -3.18
CA GLY A 207 -8.51 -28.59 -3.93
C GLY A 207 -7.42 -27.59 -3.57
N ASP A 208 -7.76 -26.50 -2.86
CA ASP A 208 -6.80 -25.47 -2.47
C ASP A 208 -6.03 -25.89 -1.21
N LYS A 209 -4.73 -25.55 -1.15
CA LYS A 209 -3.84 -25.84 -0.01
C LYS A 209 -3.19 -24.59 0.58
N ARG A 210 -3.55 -23.42 0.07
CA ARG A 210 -2.87 -22.15 0.33
C ARG A 210 -3.43 -21.51 1.59
N ALA A 211 -2.59 -21.04 2.51
CA ALA A 211 -3.05 -20.34 3.72
C ALA A 211 -3.89 -19.09 3.35
N THR A 212 -3.50 -18.38 2.30
CA THR A 212 -4.26 -17.25 1.72
C THR A 212 -5.71 -17.63 1.39
N CYS A 213 -5.99 -18.90 1.12
CA CYS A 213 -7.31 -19.40 0.74
C CYS A 213 -8.01 -20.20 1.86
N LEU A 214 -7.26 -20.96 2.65
CA LEU A 214 -7.80 -21.87 3.65
C LEU A 214 -7.93 -21.24 5.04
N ASN A 215 -7.17 -20.17 5.32
CA ASN A 215 -7.33 -19.46 6.58
C ASN A 215 -8.66 -18.67 6.55
N MET A 216 -9.68 -19.21 7.21
CA MET A 216 -11.01 -18.60 7.26
C MET A 216 -11.13 -17.46 8.28
N ASP A 217 -10.08 -17.15 9.02
CA ASP A 217 -10.02 -15.96 9.87
C ASP A 217 -9.41 -14.79 9.09
N ILE A 218 -8.13 -14.91 8.72
CA ILE A 218 -7.34 -13.81 8.12
C ILE A 218 -6.85 -14.10 6.69
N GLY A 219 -7.33 -15.16 6.04
CA GLY A 219 -7.11 -15.37 4.62
C GLY A 219 -7.99 -14.44 3.75
N LEU A 220 -7.77 -14.54 2.44
CA LEU A 220 -8.47 -13.78 1.41
C LEU A 220 -9.64 -14.57 0.79
N ASN A 221 -10.00 -15.73 1.33
CA ASN A 221 -11.22 -16.42 0.93
C ASN A 221 -12.44 -15.51 1.10
N CYS A 222 -13.35 -15.53 0.14
CA CYS A 222 -14.61 -14.78 0.19
C CYS A 222 -15.46 -15.01 1.44
N GLY A 223 -15.35 -16.18 2.07
CA GLY A 223 -16.02 -16.49 3.33
C GLY A 223 -15.19 -16.19 4.59
N SER A 224 -13.95 -15.69 4.47
CA SER A 224 -13.10 -15.44 5.64
C SER A 224 -13.67 -14.33 6.52
N LYS A 225 -13.39 -14.36 7.82
CA LYS A 225 -13.78 -13.30 8.74
C LYS A 225 -13.22 -11.95 8.30
N PHE A 226 -11.98 -11.90 7.84
CA PHE A 226 -11.34 -10.69 7.32
C PHE A 226 -12.08 -10.10 6.11
N ILE A 227 -12.40 -10.92 5.10
CA ILE A 227 -13.10 -10.44 3.91
C ILE A 227 -14.53 -10.00 4.24
N ARG A 228 -15.24 -10.73 5.12
CA ARG A 228 -16.56 -10.31 5.60
C ARG A 228 -16.49 -9.00 6.38
N ASP A 229 -15.48 -8.84 7.22
CA ASP A 229 -15.27 -7.65 8.04
C ASP A 229 -15.11 -6.40 7.16
N ILE A 230 -14.17 -6.39 6.21
CA ILE A 230 -13.94 -5.21 5.36
C ILE A 230 -15.11 -4.89 4.43
N ASN A 231 -15.94 -5.89 4.09
CA ASN A 231 -17.07 -5.78 3.17
C ASN A 231 -18.42 -5.55 3.83
N ALA A 232 -18.50 -5.47 5.16
CA ALA A 232 -19.72 -5.13 5.89
C ALA A 232 -20.30 -3.77 5.43
N ILE A 233 -21.63 -3.66 5.34
CA ILE A 233 -22.33 -2.52 4.72
C ILE A 233 -21.99 -1.20 5.42
N ASP A 234 -22.01 -1.18 6.75
CA ASP A 234 -21.63 -0.04 7.59
C ASP A 234 -20.20 0.43 7.31
N LYS A 235 -19.28 -0.50 7.05
CA LYS A 235 -17.89 -0.19 6.72
C LYS A 235 -17.68 0.28 5.28
N ARG A 236 -18.58 -0.07 4.35
CA ARG A 236 -18.55 0.46 2.96
C ARG A 236 -18.80 1.97 2.94
N VAL A 237 -19.72 2.46 3.78
CA VAL A 237 -20.09 3.89 3.85
C VAL A 237 -18.94 4.77 4.35
N ALA A 238 -18.00 4.21 5.10
CA ALA A 238 -16.82 4.92 5.58
C ALA A 238 -15.83 5.34 4.46
N LEU A 239 -16.08 5.00 3.20
CA LEU A 239 -15.26 5.35 2.06
C LEU A 239 -16.11 6.02 0.98
N PHE A 240 -15.97 7.33 0.83
CA PHE A 240 -16.80 8.13 -0.08
C PHE A 240 -16.42 7.99 -1.56
N HIS A 241 -15.20 7.55 -1.88
CA HIS A 241 -14.75 7.42 -3.26
C HIS A 241 -13.81 6.23 -3.38
N ILE A 242 -14.30 5.16 -4.02
CA ILE A 242 -13.52 3.96 -4.26
C ILE A 242 -13.50 3.63 -5.74
N ASP A 243 -12.32 3.69 -6.36
CA ASP A 243 -12.16 3.33 -7.76
C ASP A 243 -11.40 2.02 -7.90
N SER A 244 -11.88 1.10 -8.75
CA SER A 244 -11.17 -0.12 -9.11
C SER A 244 -10.58 0.04 -10.49
N ILE A 245 -9.33 -0.40 -10.70
CA ILE A 245 -8.78 -0.62 -12.04
C ILE A 245 -8.59 -2.13 -12.25
N VAL A 246 -9.31 -2.72 -13.20
CA VAL A 246 -9.31 -4.16 -13.49
C VAL A 246 -9.01 -4.47 -14.97
N PRO A 247 -8.28 -5.56 -15.29
CA PRO A 247 -8.11 -6.06 -16.66
C PRO A 247 -9.43 -6.32 -17.37
N LEU A 248 -9.53 -5.94 -18.66
CA LEU A 248 -10.73 -6.14 -19.49
C LEU A 248 -11.28 -7.56 -19.51
N LEU A 249 -10.45 -8.58 -19.24
CA LEU A 249 -10.80 -9.97 -19.47
C LEU A 249 -11.40 -10.70 -18.25
N LEU A 250 -11.68 -10.02 -17.13
CA LEU A 250 -12.08 -10.68 -15.88
C LEU A 250 -13.25 -10.00 -15.16
N GLN A 251 -14.47 -10.22 -15.67
CA GLN A 251 -15.72 -9.82 -15.02
C GLN A 251 -16.29 -10.83 -14.01
N LYS A 252 -15.59 -11.93 -13.69
CA LYS A 252 -16.06 -12.79 -12.58
C LYS A 252 -15.83 -12.08 -11.25
N THR A 253 -16.94 -11.71 -10.62
CA THR A 253 -17.01 -11.00 -9.35
C THR A 253 -16.31 -11.78 -8.23
N SER A 254 -15.24 -11.19 -7.71
CA SER A 254 -14.68 -11.44 -6.37
C SER A 254 -15.78 -11.58 -5.32
N CYS A 255 -16.07 -12.80 -4.87
CA CYS A 255 -16.94 -13.08 -3.73
C CYS A 255 -18.43 -12.86 -3.97
N GLY A 256 -18.87 -12.99 -5.23
CA GLY A 256 -20.26 -12.77 -5.62
C GLY A 256 -20.76 -11.34 -5.36
N SER A 257 -19.87 -10.46 -4.88
CA SER A 257 -20.13 -9.06 -4.68
C SER A 257 -19.72 -8.35 -5.95
N ASP A 258 -20.70 -7.81 -6.64
CA ASP A 258 -20.44 -6.90 -7.73
C ASP A 258 -19.74 -5.66 -7.13
N PRO A 259 -18.51 -5.30 -7.56
CA PRO A 259 -17.87 -4.07 -7.11
C PRO A 259 -18.76 -2.83 -7.31
N TYR A 260 -19.69 -2.83 -8.27
CA TYR A 260 -20.70 -1.78 -8.44
C TYR A 260 -21.67 -1.65 -7.24
N THR A 261 -21.69 -2.61 -6.30
CA THR A 261 -22.54 -2.59 -5.09
C THR A 261 -21.92 -1.85 -3.91
N ILE A 262 -20.69 -1.36 -4.03
CA ILE A 262 -20.14 -0.45 -3.02
C ILE A 262 -20.67 0.96 -3.35
N PRO A 263 -21.43 1.61 -2.44
CA PRO A 263 -21.93 2.95 -2.67
C PRO A 263 -20.80 3.91 -3.10
N TYR A 264 -21.04 4.73 -4.12
CA TYR A 264 -20.10 5.71 -4.68
C TYR A 264 -18.83 5.12 -5.32
N SER A 265 -18.73 3.79 -5.42
CA SER A 265 -17.61 3.18 -6.12
C SER A 265 -17.75 3.26 -7.64
N LYS A 266 -16.61 3.31 -8.33
CA LYS A 266 -16.55 3.16 -9.79
C LYS A 266 -15.55 2.08 -10.15
N VAL A 267 -15.87 1.31 -11.18
CA VAL A 267 -14.96 0.32 -11.74
C VAL A 267 -14.52 0.80 -13.11
N TYR A 268 -13.22 0.79 -13.34
CA TYR A 268 -12.61 1.10 -14.61
C TYR A 268 -11.93 -0.15 -15.14
N GLU A 269 -12.45 -0.66 -16.25
CA GLU A 269 -11.78 -1.70 -17.01
C GLU A 269 -10.62 -1.08 -17.80
N TYR A 270 -9.48 -1.77 -17.83
CA TYR A 270 -8.26 -1.27 -18.46
C TYR A 270 -7.32 -2.41 -18.85
N ASP A 271 -6.62 -2.29 -19.97
CA ASP A 271 -5.59 -3.25 -20.38
C ASP A 271 -4.24 -2.86 -19.78
N PHE A 272 -3.67 -3.69 -18.90
CA PHE A 272 -2.44 -3.32 -18.19
C PHE A 272 -1.25 -3.28 -19.16
N ASN A 273 -0.92 -2.09 -19.64
CA ASN A 273 0.16 -1.86 -20.61
C ASN A 273 1.47 -1.34 -19.97
N GLY A 274 1.58 -1.42 -18.63
CA GLY A 274 2.76 -1.00 -17.89
C GLY A 274 2.49 0.04 -16.80
N VAL A 275 3.55 0.40 -16.07
CA VAL A 275 3.50 1.33 -14.92
C VAL A 275 3.03 2.72 -15.36
N GLU A 276 3.53 3.22 -16.49
CA GLU A 276 3.22 4.55 -17.00
C GLU A 276 1.71 4.75 -17.23
N GLN A 277 1.08 3.83 -17.95
CA GLN A 277 -0.33 3.94 -18.29
C GLN A 277 -1.22 3.67 -17.07
N ASN A 278 -0.79 2.78 -16.17
CA ASN A 278 -1.46 2.57 -14.89
C ASN A 278 -1.48 3.87 -14.07
N VAL A 279 -0.33 4.52 -13.92
CA VAL A 279 -0.21 5.79 -13.17
C VAL A 279 -0.97 6.91 -13.87
N ASN A 280 -0.91 7.03 -15.20
CA ASN A 280 -1.76 7.94 -15.99
C ASN A 280 -3.23 7.80 -15.59
N ARG A 281 -3.74 6.57 -15.58
CA ARG A 281 -5.14 6.30 -15.28
C ARG A 281 -5.50 6.66 -13.85
N VAL A 282 -4.66 6.30 -12.89
CA VAL A 282 -4.84 6.68 -11.48
C VAL A 282 -4.88 8.20 -11.34
N VAL A 283 -4.00 8.94 -12.03
CA VAL A 283 -4.01 10.41 -12.00
C VAL A 283 -5.31 10.99 -12.56
N GLU A 284 -5.83 10.44 -13.67
CA GLU A 284 -7.12 10.88 -14.23
C GLU A 284 -8.30 10.58 -13.31
N ILE A 285 -8.27 9.47 -12.59
CA ILE A 285 -9.28 9.14 -11.58
C ILE A 285 -9.20 10.13 -10.42
N LEU A 286 -8.00 10.40 -9.91
CA LEU A 286 -7.80 11.28 -8.75
C LEU A 286 -8.09 12.76 -9.01
N LYS A 287 -8.20 13.18 -10.28
CA LYS A 287 -8.62 14.54 -10.66
C LYS A 287 -10.13 14.77 -10.50
N LYS A 288 -10.93 13.70 -10.50
CA LYS A 288 -12.38 13.75 -10.24
C LYS A 288 -12.64 13.95 -8.75
#